data_AF-A0A950LQF7-F1
#
_entry.id   AF-A0A950LQF7-F1
#
_cell.length_a   1.000
_cell.length_b   1.000
_cell.length_c   1.000
_cell.angle_alpha   90.00
_cell.angle_beta   90.00
_cell.angle_gamma   90.00
#
_symmetry.space_group_name_H-M   'P 1'
#
loop_
_entity.id
_entity.type
_entity.pdbx_description
1 polymer ?
#
loop_
_entity_poly.entity_id
_entity_poly.type
_entity_poly.pdbx_seq_one_letter_code
_entity_poly.pdbx_strand_id
1 'polypeptide(L)'
;MKIICAVMLASVLSPALFSQTMTCPYGTEDMMNYFTMGDSSRLNNHMGPGNANPIYTTIVPDLGTNFSTSGYFLWIKSATGYPWDINAFDQRYIYDRTTELSWNDPTSFKRFTTDLPLSPRCVPLGKSGSTMNIPSSATNYSFYGNCQISSTKNLGYVVNSISAPRGVNTGGNLGTVMTRYFTYKYSCDSTYANCAYKEVFSLGYQIGLYDWKYYTNQSGMWVLAQDSVINQFTSGAATPYLPCKDSYQ
;
A
#
# COMPACT_ATOMS: atom_id res chain seq x y z
N MET A 1 45.53 2.33 53.44
CA MET A 1 45.00 3.00 52.23
C MET A 1 44.43 1.95 51.29
N LYS A 2 43.11 1.74 51.27
CA LYS A 2 42.40 0.97 50.23
C LYS A 2 41.06 1.68 49.99
N ILE A 3 41.01 2.45 48.92
CA ILE A 3 39.81 3.11 48.41
C ILE A 3 39.04 2.03 47.65
N ILE A 4 37.84 1.68 48.14
CA ILE A 4 36.90 0.85 47.40
C ILE A 4 36.11 1.79 46.50
N CYS A 5 36.39 1.73 45.19
CA CYS A 5 35.65 2.46 44.17
C CYS A 5 34.45 1.61 43.77
N ALA A 6 33.25 1.99 44.20
CA ALA A 6 32.00 1.39 43.74
C ALA A 6 31.63 1.99 42.38
N VAL A 7 31.77 1.20 41.32
CA VAL A 7 31.26 1.55 39.99
C VAL A 7 29.78 1.15 39.96
N MET A 8 28.88 2.13 40.02
CA MET A 8 27.47 1.91 39.67
C MET A 8 27.35 1.80 38.15
N LEU A 9 26.98 0.62 37.65
CA LEU A 9 26.46 0.48 36.29
C LEU A 9 25.04 1.04 36.26
N ALA A 10 24.87 2.23 35.68
CA ALA A 10 23.55 2.72 35.28
C ALA A 10 23.18 2.06 33.94
N SER A 11 22.35 1.02 33.99
CA SER A 11 21.74 0.41 32.82
C SER A 11 20.71 1.37 32.22
N VAL A 12 21.03 1.93 31.05
CA VAL A 12 20.12 2.76 30.25
C VAL A 12 19.11 1.82 29.59
N LEU A 13 17.95 1.63 30.23
CA LEU A 13 16.79 0.99 29.58
C LEU A 13 16.22 1.99 28.58
N SER A 14 16.55 1.84 27.30
CA SER A 14 15.76 2.46 26.24
C SER A 14 14.37 1.83 26.27
N PRO A 15 13.27 2.59 26.44
CA PRO A 15 11.95 2.02 26.30
C PRO A 15 11.77 1.59 24.85
N ALA A 16 11.63 0.27 24.63
CA ALA A 16 11.03 -0.21 23.40
C ALA A 16 9.65 0.45 23.31
N LEU A 17 9.50 1.39 22.38
CA LEU A 17 8.20 1.94 22.04
C LEU A 17 7.37 0.79 21.47
N PHE A 18 6.58 0.14 22.32
CA PHE A 18 5.61 -0.85 21.87
C PHE A 18 4.65 -0.15 20.92
N SER A 19 4.60 -0.64 19.68
CA SER A 19 3.66 -0.13 18.70
C SER A 19 2.24 -0.43 19.18
N GLN A 20 1.42 0.60 19.29
CA GLN A 20 0.05 0.45 19.76
C GLN A 20 -0.79 -0.22 18.67
N THR A 21 -1.56 -1.23 19.04
CA THR A 21 -2.53 -1.86 18.13
C THR A 21 -3.69 -0.92 17.86
N MET A 22 -4.17 -0.92 16.63
CA MET A 22 -5.30 -0.13 16.17
C MET A 22 -6.58 -0.97 16.12
N THR A 23 -7.69 -0.36 16.51
CA THR A 23 -9.03 -0.97 16.39
C THR A 23 -9.97 0.03 15.75
N CYS A 24 -10.73 -0.43 14.77
CA CYS A 24 -11.75 0.39 14.13
C CYS A 24 -13.00 0.59 15.01
N PRO A 25 -13.66 1.76 14.97
CA PRO A 25 -14.91 1.99 15.68
C PRO A 25 -15.99 0.95 15.35
N TYR A 26 -16.92 0.75 16.27
CA TYR A 26 -18.07 -0.14 16.05
C TYR A 26 -18.81 0.19 14.75
N GLY A 27 -19.16 -0.84 13.98
CA GLY A 27 -19.82 -0.68 12.67
C GLY A 27 -18.87 -0.34 11.51
N THR A 28 -17.56 -0.35 11.74
CA THR A 28 -16.54 -0.19 10.70
C THR A 28 -15.54 -1.36 10.71
N GLU A 29 -14.82 -1.54 9.60
CA GLU A 29 -13.77 -2.55 9.44
C GLU A 29 -12.46 -1.90 8.96
N ASP A 30 -11.34 -2.49 9.37
CA ASP A 30 -10.00 -2.01 9.02
C ASP A 30 -9.62 -2.44 7.59
N MET A 31 -9.34 -1.46 6.73
CA MET A 31 -8.97 -1.66 5.34
C MET A 31 -7.61 -2.32 5.15
N MET A 32 -6.72 -2.34 6.14
CA MET A 32 -5.48 -3.12 6.04
C MET A 32 -5.74 -4.61 5.81
N ASN A 33 -6.87 -5.13 6.31
CA ASN A 33 -7.27 -6.51 6.02
C ASN A 33 -7.53 -6.75 4.53
N TYR A 34 -7.74 -5.72 3.71
CA TYR A 34 -7.90 -5.86 2.26
C TYR A 34 -6.64 -5.46 1.50
N PHE A 35 -5.90 -4.45 1.97
CA PHE A 35 -4.66 -4.01 1.33
C PHE A 35 -3.50 -4.99 1.54
N THR A 36 -3.53 -5.82 2.58
CA THR A 36 -2.44 -6.72 2.93
C THR A 36 -2.88 -8.17 2.98
N MET A 37 -1.94 -9.08 2.68
CA MET A 37 -2.10 -10.48 2.99
C MET A 37 -2.03 -10.70 4.51
N GLY A 38 -2.91 -11.55 5.02
CA GLY A 38 -3.05 -11.83 6.44
C GLY A 38 -1.89 -12.62 7.03
N ASP A 39 -1.83 -12.59 8.36
CA ASP A 39 -0.97 -13.47 9.14
C ASP A 39 -1.61 -14.88 9.19
N SER A 40 -0.89 -15.99 9.08
CA SER A 40 0.54 -16.22 8.83
C SER A 40 0.89 -16.36 7.35
N SER A 41 -0.10 -16.26 6.46
CA SER A 41 0.08 -16.42 5.01
C SER A 41 1.17 -15.51 4.46
N ARG A 42 1.20 -14.23 4.84
CA ARG A 42 2.21 -13.28 4.33
C ARG A 42 3.66 -13.64 4.66
N LEU A 43 3.89 -14.52 5.65
CA LEU A 43 5.24 -14.94 6.04
C LEU A 43 5.85 -15.94 5.06
N ASN A 44 5.01 -16.76 4.41
CA ASN A 44 5.46 -17.90 3.60
C ASN A 44 4.73 -18.00 2.26
N ASN A 45 3.88 -17.04 1.92
CA ASN A 45 3.10 -17.02 0.70
C ASN A 45 3.06 -15.61 0.09
N HIS A 46 2.76 -15.59 -1.21
CA HIS A 46 2.54 -14.39 -2.00
C HIS A 46 1.44 -14.63 -3.01
N MET A 47 0.95 -13.54 -3.59
CA MET A 47 0.03 -13.59 -4.71
C MET A 47 0.81 -13.61 -6.03
N GLY A 48 0.33 -14.36 -7.01
CA GLY A 48 0.94 -14.53 -8.32
C GLY A 48 2.04 -15.61 -8.41
N PRO A 49 2.70 -15.70 -9.57
CA PRO A 49 2.36 -14.95 -10.77
C PRO A 49 1.04 -15.44 -11.39
N GLY A 50 0.27 -14.52 -11.99
CA GLY A 50 -0.79 -14.86 -12.94
C GLY A 50 -0.28 -14.55 -14.35
N ASN A 51 -0.78 -13.46 -14.95
CA ASN A 51 -0.14 -12.86 -16.14
C ASN A 51 0.82 -11.71 -15.78
N ALA A 52 0.96 -11.39 -14.50
CA ALA A 52 1.78 -10.31 -13.97
C ALA A 52 2.72 -10.81 -12.86
N ASN A 53 3.66 -9.93 -12.47
CA ASN A 53 4.63 -10.19 -11.41
C ASN A 53 3.95 -10.54 -10.07
N PRO A 54 4.58 -11.38 -9.24
CA PRO A 54 4.07 -11.71 -7.92
C PRO A 54 3.99 -10.47 -7.01
N ILE A 55 3.20 -10.56 -5.94
CA ILE A 55 3.10 -9.56 -4.88
C ILE A 55 3.36 -10.24 -3.54
N TYR A 56 4.55 -10.01 -2.99
CA TYR A 56 4.89 -10.35 -1.61
C TYR A 56 4.49 -9.19 -0.72
N THR A 57 3.81 -9.49 0.39
CA THR A 57 3.39 -8.46 1.35
C THR A 57 4.33 -8.45 2.56
N THR A 58 4.81 -7.27 2.94
CA THR A 58 5.51 -7.05 4.21
C THR A 58 4.88 -5.87 4.94
N ILE A 59 4.78 -5.93 6.27
CA ILE A 59 4.19 -4.88 7.10
C ILE A 59 5.20 -4.48 8.16
N VAL A 60 5.33 -3.17 8.44
CA VAL A 60 6.25 -2.63 9.42
C VAL A 60 5.55 -1.57 10.29
N PRO A 61 5.48 -1.76 11.62
CA PRO A 61 5.82 -2.98 12.35
C PRO A 61 4.82 -4.11 12.08
N ASP A 62 5.31 -5.35 12.07
CA ASP A 62 4.47 -6.53 12.00
C ASP A 62 4.02 -6.93 13.42
N LEU A 63 2.71 -6.87 13.69
CA LEU A 63 2.09 -7.25 14.97
C LEU A 63 1.24 -8.53 14.84
N GLY A 64 1.53 -9.39 13.85
CA GLY A 64 0.80 -10.63 13.58
C GLY A 64 -0.60 -10.37 13.04
N THR A 65 -1.63 -10.84 13.74
CA THR A 65 -3.03 -10.67 13.34
C THR A 65 -3.59 -9.27 13.59
N ASN A 66 -2.86 -8.41 14.31
CA ASN A 66 -3.22 -7.02 14.55
C ASN A 66 -2.37 -6.07 13.71
N PHE A 67 -2.84 -4.85 13.54
CA PHE A 67 -2.09 -3.78 12.90
C PHE A 67 -1.79 -2.66 13.88
N SER A 68 -0.67 -1.98 13.67
CA SER A 68 -0.29 -0.81 14.46
C SER A 68 -1.12 0.43 14.12
N THR A 69 -1.09 1.42 15.00
CA THR A 69 -1.68 2.75 14.78
C THR A 69 -1.02 3.52 13.64
N SER A 70 0.25 3.22 13.33
CA SER A 70 0.95 3.75 12.18
C SER A 70 2.07 2.83 11.73
N GLY A 71 2.47 2.98 10.47
CA GLY A 71 3.50 2.15 9.86
C GLY A 71 3.47 2.25 8.34
N TYR A 72 4.04 1.24 7.69
CA TYR A 72 3.94 1.06 6.25
C TYR A 72 3.87 -0.42 5.89
N PHE A 73 3.38 -0.71 4.70
CA PHE A 73 3.48 -2.02 4.10
C PHE A 73 4.05 -1.92 2.69
N LEU A 74 4.58 -3.03 2.20
CA LEU A 74 5.12 -3.15 0.85
C LEU A 74 4.32 -4.17 0.06
N TRP A 75 4.10 -3.85 -1.21
CA TRP A 75 3.83 -4.83 -2.25
C TRP A 75 5.10 -4.99 -3.08
N ILE A 76 5.87 -6.03 -2.76
CA ILE A 76 7.15 -6.33 -3.40
C ILE A 76 6.87 -7.17 -4.64
N LYS A 77 7.45 -6.79 -5.78
CA LYS A 77 7.12 -7.34 -7.09
C LYS A 77 8.08 -8.44 -7.57
N SER A 78 9.07 -8.82 -6.76
CA SER A 78 9.95 -9.95 -7.05
C SER A 78 10.64 -10.51 -5.80
N ALA A 79 11.18 -11.73 -5.93
CA ALA A 79 11.92 -12.39 -4.86
C ALA A 79 13.25 -11.69 -4.48
N THR A 80 13.77 -10.77 -5.30
CA THR A 80 14.98 -10.00 -4.96
C THR A 80 14.71 -8.88 -3.95
N GLY A 81 13.45 -8.70 -3.55
CA GLY A 81 13.05 -7.65 -2.62
C GLY A 81 12.62 -6.35 -3.30
N TYR A 82 12.57 -6.33 -4.65
CA TYR A 82 12.26 -5.15 -5.47
C TYR A 82 11.79 -5.49 -6.90
N PRO A 83 11.15 -4.57 -7.63
CA PRO A 83 10.69 -3.26 -7.18
C PRO A 83 9.51 -3.39 -6.22
N TRP A 84 9.06 -2.27 -5.65
CA TRP A 84 8.01 -2.25 -4.64
C TRP A 84 7.07 -1.07 -4.85
N ASP A 85 5.81 -1.27 -4.47
CA ASP A 85 4.97 -0.16 -3.98
C ASP A 85 5.10 -0.13 -2.46
N ILE A 86 5.43 1.04 -1.89
CA ILE A 86 5.39 1.28 -0.44
C ILE A 86 4.19 2.14 -0.13
N ASN A 87 3.38 1.66 0.81
CA ASN A 87 2.18 2.31 1.25
C ASN A 87 2.28 2.59 2.75
N ALA A 88 2.13 3.84 3.15
CA ALA A 88 2.08 4.21 4.55
C ALA A 88 0.67 4.03 5.12
N PHE A 89 0.56 4.01 6.44
CA PHE A 89 -0.73 4.08 7.10
C PHE A 89 -0.62 4.75 8.46
N ASP A 90 -1.74 5.32 8.89
CA ASP A 90 -1.97 5.77 10.26
C ASP A 90 -3.40 5.37 10.71
N GLN A 91 -3.84 5.92 11.84
CA GLN A 91 -5.17 5.64 12.41
C GLN A 91 -6.31 6.15 11.52
N ARG A 92 -6.03 7.04 10.56
CA ARG A 92 -7.02 7.73 9.73
C ARG A 92 -7.06 7.20 8.31
N TYR A 93 -5.91 6.93 7.71
CA TYR A 93 -5.82 6.54 6.30
C TYR A 93 -4.74 5.50 6.02
N ILE A 94 -4.90 4.85 4.87
CA ILE A 94 -3.83 4.17 4.13
C ILE A 94 -3.44 5.10 2.99
N TYR A 95 -2.14 5.23 2.73
CA TYR A 95 -1.58 6.16 1.77
C TYR A 95 -0.65 5.46 0.78
N ASP A 96 -0.62 5.92 -0.46
CA ASP A 96 0.47 5.63 -1.39
C ASP A 96 1.61 6.61 -1.10
N ARG A 97 2.80 6.06 -0.90
CA ARG A 97 4.00 6.82 -0.57
C ARG A 97 4.96 6.77 -1.76
N THR A 98 5.30 5.56 -2.20
CA THR A 98 6.31 5.33 -3.22
C THR A 98 5.85 4.24 -4.19
N THR A 99 5.99 4.51 -5.49
CA THR A 99 5.79 3.54 -6.58
C THR A 99 7.07 3.37 -7.38
N GLU A 100 7.24 2.23 -8.03
CA GLU A 100 8.43 1.98 -8.85
C GLU A 100 8.53 2.93 -10.05
N LEU A 101 9.77 3.19 -10.46
CA LEU A 101 10.08 3.85 -11.73
C LEU A 101 10.81 2.90 -12.66
N SER A 102 11.86 2.23 -12.16
CA SER A 102 12.63 1.22 -12.89
C SER A 102 12.43 -0.15 -12.27
N TRP A 103 12.25 -1.17 -13.11
CA TRP A 103 12.07 -2.55 -12.65
C TRP A 103 13.36 -3.21 -12.14
N ASN A 104 14.53 -2.69 -12.54
CA ASN A 104 15.83 -3.29 -12.25
C ASN A 104 16.73 -2.38 -11.40
N ASP A 105 16.23 -1.23 -10.95
CA ASP A 105 17.01 -0.27 -10.15
C ASP A 105 16.25 0.12 -8.87
N PRO A 106 16.60 -0.46 -7.71
CA PRO A 106 15.97 -0.17 -6.42
C PRO A 106 16.30 1.24 -5.90
N THR A 107 17.15 2.00 -6.59
CA THR A 107 17.46 3.40 -6.26
C THR A 107 16.64 4.40 -7.08
N SER A 108 15.76 3.91 -7.96
CA SER A 108 14.93 4.71 -8.84
C SER A 108 13.43 4.46 -8.63
N PHE A 109 12.72 5.49 -8.19
CA PHE A 109 11.31 5.41 -7.81
C PHE A 109 10.60 6.76 -7.96
N LYS A 110 9.26 6.75 -7.87
CA LYS A 110 8.44 7.96 -7.70
C LYS A 110 7.96 8.00 -6.27
N ARG A 111 8.01 9.17 -5.63
CA ARG A 111 7.48 9.36 -4.27
C ARG A 111 6.62 10.61 -4.18
N PHE A 112 5.46 10.50 -3.55
CA PHE A 112 4.68 11.69 -3.20
C PHE A 112 5.42 12.55 -2.16
N THR A 113 5.41 13.87 -2.38
CA THR A 113 6.02 14.81 -1.41
C THR A 113 5.25 14.82 -0.08
N THR A 114 3.96 14.51 -0.16
CA THR A 114 3.06 14.22 0.96
C THR A 114 2.29 12.98 0.57
N ASP A 115 2.34 11.91 1.37
CA ASP A 115 1.71 10.63 1.00
C ASP A 115 0.24 10.82 0.60
N LEU A 116 -0.15 10.18 -0.51
CA LEU A 116 -1.47 10.33 -1.12
C LEU A 116 -2.48 9.41 -0.42
N PRO A 117 -3.55 9.91 0.22
CA PRO A 117 -4.54 9.06 0.87
C PRO A 117 -5.26 8.15 -0.15
N LEU A 118 -5.15 6.83 -0.02
CA LEU A 118 -5.83 5.83 -0.86
C LEU A 118 -7.19 5.43 -0.31
N SER A 119 -7.26 5.22 1.00
CA SER A 119 -8.47 4.79 1.69
C SER A 119 -8.52 5.36 3.11
N PRO A 120 -9.70 5.68 3.65
CA PRO A 120 -9.88 5.73 5.10
C PRO A 120 -9.43 4.40 5.71
N ARG A 121 -8.80 4.47 6.87
CA ARG A 121 -8.32 3.30 7.60
C ARG A 121 -9.47 2.41 8.03
N CYS A 122 -10.53 3.02 8.54
CA CYS A 122 -11.79 2.37 8.87
C CYS A 122 -12.86 2.74 7.87
N VAL A 123 -13.51 1.74 7.28
CA VAL A 123 -14.65 1.93 6.38
C VAL A 123 -15.91 1.29 6.95
N PRO A 124 -17.12 1.77 6.63
CA PRO A 124 -18.34 1.16 7.13
C PRO A 124 -18.47 -0.32 6.73
N LEU A 125 -18.83 -1.15 7.71
CA LEU A 125 -18.96 -2.59 7.52
C LEU A 125 -20.02 -2.89 6.45
N GLY A 126 -19.66 -3.71 5.46
CA GLY A 126 -20.58 -4.15 4.41
C GLY A 126 -21.03 -3.07 3.42
N LYS A 127 -20.51 -1.84 3.52
CA LYS A 127 -20.88 -0.71 2.65
C LYS A 127 -19.65 -0.10 1.97
N SER A 128 -19.88 0.74 0.97
CA SER A 128 -18.81 1.54 0.36
C SER A 128 -18.22 2.53 1.35
N GLY A 129 -16.93 2.82 1.18
CA GLY A 129 -16.30 3.96 1.84
C GLY A 129 -16.76 5.28 1.23
N SER A 130 -16.54 6.38 1.95
CA SER A 130 -16.75 7.73 1.41
C SER A 130 -15.77 7.99 0.27
N THR A 131 -16.22 8.68 -0.78
CA THR A 131 -15.35 9.21 -1.82
C THR A 131 -14.42 10.27 -1.23
N MET A 132 -13.14 10.23 -1.59
CA MET A 132 -12.14 11.21 -1.21
C MET A 132 -11.73 12.03 -2.42
N ASN A 133 -11.96 13.34 -2.34
CA ASN A 133 -11.51 14.31 -3.34
C ASN A 133 -10.25 14.99 -2.83
N ILE A 134 -9.14 14.75 -3.51
CA ILE A 134 -7.81 15.23 -3.09
C ILE A 134 -7.37 16.36 -4.03
N PRO A 135 -7.12 17.56 -3.49
CA PRO A 135 -6.78 18.71 -4.32
C PRO A 135 -5.41 18.54 -4.95
N SER A 136 -5.20 19.16 -6.12
CA SER A 136 -3.91 19.13 -6.81
C SER A 136 -2.73 19.61 -5.95
N SER A 137 -2.95 20.51 -5.00
CA SER A 137 -1.91 20.95 -4.06
C SER A 137 -1.36 19.83 -3.16
N ALA A 138 -2.08 18.71 -3.03
CA ALA A 138 -1.71 17.56 -2.23
C ALA A 138 -1.24 16.34 -3.06
N THR A 139 -0.99 16.51 -4.36
CA THR A 139 -0.65 15.40 -5.29
C THR A 139 0.68 15.60 -6.03
N ASN A 140 1.57 16.42 -5.44
CA ASN A 140 2.94 16.55 -5.92
C ASN A 140 3.72 15.26 -5.63
N TYR A 141 4.53 14.84 -6.61
CA TYR A 141 5.41 13.69 -6.48
C TYR A 141 6.72 13.95 -7.20
N SER A 142 7.79 13.35 -6.69
CA SER A 142 9.15 13.50 -7.19
C SER A 142 9.67 12.19 -7.74
N PHE A 143 10.45 12.28 -8.82
CA PHE A 143 11.21 11.19 -9.40
C PHE A 143 12.57 11.12 -8.72
N TYR A 144 12.97 9.93 -8.32
CA TYR A 144 14.27 9.63 -7.74
C TYR A 144 15.10 8.78 -8.70
N GLY A 145 16.40 9.04 -8.73
CA GLY A 145 17.41 8.19 -9.36
C GLY A 145 18.68 8.24 -8.52
N ASN A 146 19.33 7.10 -8.29
CA ASN A 146 20.45 6.99 -7.34
C ASN A 146 20.09 7.54 -5.94
N CYS A 147 18.85 7.31 -5.48
CA CYS A 147 18.30 7.85 -4.24
C CYS A 147 18.26 9.39 -4.16
N GLN A 148 18.33 10.12 -5.27
CA GLN A 148 18.29 11.59 -5.30
C GLN A 148 17.15 12.09 -6.18
N ILE A 149 16.53 13.21 -5.78
CA ILE A 149 15.45 13.83 -6.55
C ILE A 149 16.00 14.33 -7.88
N SER A 150 15.33 13.98 -8.97
CA SER A 150 15.64 14.42 -10.33
C SER A 150 14.64 15.44 -10.87
N SER A 151 13.35 15.28 -10.55
CA SER A 151 12.30 16.21 -10.95
C SER A 151 11.05 16.03 -10.10
N THR A 152 10.17 17.03 -10.10
CA THR A 152 8.86 16.98 -9.44
C THR A 152 7.77 17.24 -10.47
N LYS A 153 6.67 16.50 -10.35
CA LYS A 153 5.45 16.63 -11.15
C LYS A 153 4.24 16.68 -10.22
N ASN A 154 3.09 16.93 -10.81
CA ASN A 154 1.81 16.98 -10.13
C ASN A 154 0.83 16.06 -10.84
N LEU A 155 0.06 15.26 -10.10
CA LEU A 155 -0.93 14.37 -10.72
C LEU A 155 -2.24 15.07 -11.11
N GLY A 156 -2.42 16.33 -10.74
CA GLY A 156 -3.70 17.04 -10.83
C GLY A 156 -4.61 16.68 -9.67
N TYR A 157 -5.91 16.91 -9.84
CA TYR A 157 -6.91 16.53 -8.84
C TYR A 157 -7.12 15.01 -8.87
N VAL A 158 -7.43 14.44 -7.71
CA VAL A 158 -7.57 12.98 -7.53
C VAL A 158 -8.91 12.66 -6.88
N VAL A 159 -9.52 11.53 -7.29
CA VAL A 159 -10.71 10.95 -6.67
C VAL A 159 -10.45 9.49 -6.33
N ASN A 160 -10.55 9.17 -5.04
CA ASN A 160 -10.36 7.84 -4.50
C ASN A 160 -11.66 7.30 -3.89
N SER A 161 -11.96 6.02 -4.09
CA SER A 161 -13.11 5.37 -3.47
C SER A 161 -12.91 3.88 -3.22
N ILE A 162 -13.59 3.38 -2.18
CA ILE A 162 -13.64 1.96 -1.81
C ILE A 162 -15.06 1.44 -2.00
N SER A 163 -15.22 0.37 -2.78
CA SER A 163 -16.53 -0.26 -2.98
C SER A 163 -17.05 -0.95 -1.71
N ALA A 164 -18.34 -1.26 -1.68
CA ALA A 164 -18.85 -2.28 -0.76
C ALA A 164 -18.18 -3.63 -1.03
N PRO A 165 -18.03 -4.50 -0.01
CA PRO A 165 -17.43 -5.81 -0.19
C PRO A 165 -18.41 -6.74 -0.94
N ARG A 166 -17.89 -7.60 -1.81
CA ARG A 166 -18.66 -8.66 -2.48
C ARG A 166 -17.83 -9.91 -2.71
N GLY A 167 -18.47 -11.07 -2.74
CA GLY A 167 -17.82 -12.31 -3.16
C GLY A 167 -17.49 -12.27 -4.65
N VAL A 168 -16.23 -12.49 -5.00
CA VAL A 168 -15.75 -12.51 -6.39
C VAL A 168 -15.00 -13.80 -6.61
N ASN A 169 -15.37 -14.55 -7.66
CA ASN A 169 -14.53 -15.62 -8.16
C ASN A 169 -13.31 -14.99 -8.83
N THR A 170 -12.16 -15.18 -8.19
CA THR A 170 -10.90 -14.54 -8.57
C THR A 170 -10.21 -15.21 -9.76
N GLY A 171 -10.72 -16.36 -10.22
CA GLY A 171 -9.97 -17.28 -11.05
C GLY A 171 -8.76 -17.86 -10.31
N GLY A 172 -7.90 -18.57 -11.03
CA GLY A 172 -6.70 -19.17 -10.41
C GLY A 172 -7.05 -20.18 -9.30
N ASN A 173 -6.28 -20.19 -8.22
CA ASN A 173 -6.39 -21.16 -7.13
C ASN A 173 -6.94 -20.58 -5.80
N LEU A 174 -7.37 -19.30 -5.79
CA LEU A 174 -7.95 -18.63 -4.63
C LEU A 174 -9.44 -18.92 -4.43
N GLY A 175 -10.15 -19.29 -5.50
CA GLY A 175 -11.60 -19.46 -5.48
C GLY A 175 -12.35 -18.13 -5.30
N THR A 176 -13.42 -18.15 -4.50
CA THR A 176 -14.24 -16.96 -4.24
C THR A 176 -13.73 -16.22 -3.01
N VAL A 177 -13.34 -14.96 -3.18
CA VAL A 177 -12.78 -14.11 -2.12
C VAL A 177 -13.68 -12.90 -1.86
N MET A 178 -13.84 -12.53 -0.59
CA MET A 178 -14.50 -11.29 -0.22
C MET A 178 -13.64 -10.10 -0.68
N THR A 179 -14.11 -9.35 -1.66
CA THR A 179 -13.34 -8.33 -2.37
C THR A 179 -13.93 -6.95 -2.19
N ARG A 180 -13.07 -5.97 -1.97
CA ARG A 180 -13.35 -4.54 -2.18
C ARG A 180 -12.54 -4.02 -3.37
N TYR A 181 -13.11 -3.10 -4.13
CA TYR A 181 -12.38 -2.40 -5.19
C TYR A 181 -11.93 -1.05 -4.68
N PHE A 182 -10.63 -0.78 -4.79
CA PHE A 182 -10.10 0.56 -4.69
C PHE A 182 -10.07 1.17 -6.10
N THR A 183 -10.81 2.25 -6.30
CA THR A 183 -10.81 3.01 -7.55
C THR A 183 -10.03 4.30 -7.34
N TYR A 184 -8.99 4.48 -8.15
CA TYR A 184 -8.13 5.65 -8.15
C TYR A 184 -8.28 6.39 -9.47
N LYS A 185 -8.79 7.62 -9.45
CA LYS A 185 -8.84 8.50 -10.62
C LYS A 185 -7.92 9.69 -10.41
N TYR A 186 -7.16 10.07 -11.43
CA TYR A 186 -6.21 11.17 -11.34
C TYR A 186 -6.12 11.95 -12.65
N SER A 187 -5.40 13.06 -12.59
CA SER A 187 -5.42 14.10 -13.62
C SER A 187 -6.84 14.57 -13.88
N CYS A 188 -7.58 14.78 -12.79
CA CYS A 188 -8.91 15.35 -12.83
C CYS A 188 -8.85 16.87 -12.95
N ASP A 189 -9.93 17.45 -13.47
CA ASP A 189 -10.19 18.90 -13.37
C ASP A 189 -10.52 19.32 -11.92
N SER A 190 -10.60 20.63 -11.69
CA SER A 190 -10.89 21.20 -10.37
C SER A 190 -12.29 20.88 -9.83
N THR A 191 -13.17 20.35 -10.66
CA THR A 191 -14.52 19.90 -10.27
C THR A 191 -14.55 18.41 -9.95
N TYR A 192 -13.44 17.68 -10.15
CA TYR A 192 -13.31 16.23 -9.99
C TYR A 192 -14.19 15.40 -10.95
N ALA A 193 -14.84 16.05 -11.92
CA ALA A 193 -15.80 15.40 -12.80
C ALA A 193 -15.12 14.68 -13.96
N ASN A 194 -14.09 15.30 -14.55
CA ASN A 194 -13.39 14.77 -15.70
C ASN A 194 -11.96 14.41 -15.33
N CYS A 195 -11.64 13.12 -15.34
CA CYS A 195 -10.31 12.58 -15.08
C CYS A 195 -9.76 11.90 -16.32
N ALA A 196 -8.45 12.03 -16.57
CA ALA A 196 -7.79 11.40 -17.72
C ALA A 196 -7.55 9.90 -17.49
N TYR A 197 -7.29 9.51 -16.24
CA TYR A 197 -6.85 8.15 -15.89
C TYR A 197 -7.67 7.56 -14.74
N LYS A 198 -7.81 6.23 -14.77
CA LYS A 198 -8.46 5.46 -13.71
C LYS A 198 -7.75 4.12 -13.53
N GLU A 199 -7.44 3.79 -12.30
CA GLU A 199 -6.98 2.48 -11.88
C GLU A 199 -8.00 1.82 -10.97
N VAL A 200 -8.15 0.51 -11.08
CA VAL A 200 -9.02 -0.29 -10.22
C VAL A 200 -8.21 -1.46 -9.67
N PHE A 201 -8.06 -1.49 -8.35
CA PHE A 201 -7.38 -2.54 -7.61
C PHE A 201 -8.43 -3.45 -6.98
N SER A 202 -8.36 -4.74 -7.25
CA SER A 202 -9.17 -5.77 -6.61
C SER A 202 -8.43 -6.27 -5.37
N LEU A 203 -8.97 -5.94 -4.21
CA LEU A 203 -8.37 -6.20 -2.91
C LEU A 203 -9.17 -7.28 -2.18
N GLY A 204 -8.57 -8.44 -1.97
CA GLY A 204 -9.18 -9.57 -1.30
C GLY A 204 -8.92 -9.53 0.21
N TYR A 205 -9.94 -9.83 1.02
CA TYR A 205 -9.81 -9.92 2.47
C TYR A 205 -8.77 -10.98 2.88
N GLN A 206 -7.74 -10.56 3.61
CA GLN A 206 -6.53 -11.29 4.00
C GLN A 206 -5.68 -11.83 2.83
N ILE A 207 -5.94 -11.35 1.62
CA ILE A 207 -5.22 -11.74 0.40
C ILE A 207 -4.36 -10.59 -0.11
N GLY A 208 -4.82 -9.34 -0.01
CA GLY A 208 -4.18 -8.21 -0.65
C GLY A 208 -4.62 -8.04 -2.11
N LEU A 209 -3.75 -7.42 -2.91
CA LEU A 209 -3.96 -7.21 -4.34
C LEU A 209 -3.88 -8.53 -5.12
N TYR A 210 -4.90 -8.81 -5.93
CA TYR A 210 -4.91 -9.99 -6.82
C TYR A 210 -5.30 -9.69 -8.28
N ASP A 211 -5.81 -8.49 -8.58
CA ASP A 211 -6.12 -8.01 -9.94
C ASP A 211 -6.01 -6.47 -9.95
N TRP A 212 -5.36 -5.92 -10.97
CA TRP A 212 -5.25 -4.49 -11.24
C TRP A 212 -5.63 -4.17 -12.68
N LYS A 213 -6.38 -3.08 -12.88
CA LYS A 213 -6.80 -2.61 -14.21
C LYS A 213 -6.57 -1.12 -14.37
N TYR A 214 -5.96 -0.74 -15.48
CA TYR A 214 -5.73 0.64 -15.87
C TYR A 214 -6.58 1.03 -17.07
N TYR A 215 -7.23 2.18 -16.95
CA TYR A 215 -8.12 2.74 -17.95
C TYR A 215 -7.71 4.16 -18.31
N THR A 216 -7.89 4.48 -19.59
CA THR A 216 -7.78 5.86 -20.11
C THR A 216 -9.16 6.40 -20.44
N ASN A 217 -9.37 7.69 -20.24
CA ASN A 217 -10.58 8.37 -20.66
C ASN A 217 -10.47 8.76 -22.14
N GLN A 218 -11.32 8.17 -22.98
CA GLN A 218 -11.41 8.46 -24.40
C GLN A 218 -12.80 9.03 -24.67
N SER A 219 -12.88 10.37 -24.79
CA SER A 219 -14.12 11.11 -25.04
C SER A 219 -15.27 10.78 -24.06
N GLY A 220 -14.96 10.72 -22.77
CA GLY A 220 -15.92 10.46 -21.69
C GLY A 220 -16.13 8.97 -21.36
N MET A 221 -15.49 8.06 -22.09
CA MET A 221 -15.58 6.63 -21.86
C MET A 221 -14.28 6.06 -21.28
N TRP A 222 -14.41 5.17 -20.31
CA TRP A 222 -13.26 4.45 -19.75
C TRP A 222 -12.91 3.24 -20.62
N VAL A 223 -11.77 3.32 -21.30
CA VAL A 223 -11.23 2.25 -22.15
C VAL A 223 -10.11 1.55 -21.40
N LEU A 224 -10.21 0.22 -21.26
CA LEU A 224 -9.16 -0.59 -20.64
C LEU A 224 -7.90 -0.50 -21.50
N ALA A 225 -6.81 -0.06 -20.89
CA ALA A 225 -5.52 0.09 -21.56
C ALA A 225 -4.53 -1.00 -21.12
N GLN A 226 -4.61 -1.46 -19.87
CA GLN A 226 -3.77 -2.52 -19.35
C GLN A 226 -4.45 -3.24 -18.18
N ASP A 227 -4.13 -4.51 -17.99
CA ASP A 227 -4.53 -5.29 -16.82
C ASP A 227 -3.39 -6.20 -16.33
N SER A 228 -3.48 -6.54 -15.04
CA SER A 228 -2.56 -7.44 -14.34
C SER A 228 -3.37 -8.35 -13.44
N VAL A 229 -3.28 -9.66 -13.68
CA VAL A 229 -3.89 -10.73 -12.91
C VAL A 229 -2.81 -11.40 -12.09
N ILE A 230 -3.01 -11.43 -10.77
CA ILE A 230 -2.04 -11.84 -9.76
C ILE A 230 -2.74 -12.84 -8.80
N ASN A 231 -3.49 -13.79 -9.37
CA ASN A 231 -4.51 -14.58 -8.65
C ASN A 231 -4.06 -16.00 -8.24
N GLN A 232 -2.75 -16.25 -8.17
CA GLN A 232 -2.20 -17.52 -7.67
C GLN A 232 -1.68 -17.36 -6.26
N PHE A 233 -2.26 -18.04 -5.28
CA PHE A 233 -1.71 -18.15 -3.94
C PHE A 233 -0.56 -19.17 -3.95
N THR A 234 0.67 -18.68 -3.81
CA THR A 234 1.89 -19.46 -4.02
C THR A 234 2.77 -19.38 -2.79
N SER A 235 3.52 -20.45 -2.48
CA SER A 235 4.50 -20.42 -1.40
C SER A 235 5.76 -19.65 -1.82
N GLY A 236 6.29 -18.84 -0.90
CA GLY A 236 7.51 -18.07 -1.07
C GLY A 236 7.42 -16.73 -0.33
N ALA A 237 8.57 -16.21 0.08
CA ALA A 237 8.72 -14.93 0.75
C ALA A 237 9.76 -14.08 0.03
N ALA A 238 9.72 -12.78 0.27
CA ALA A 238 10.75 -11.84 -0.16
C ALA A 238 11.16 -10.96 1.04
N THR A 239 12.45 -10.65 1.14
CA THR A 239 12.94 -9.67 2.11
C THR A 239 13.03 -8.32 1.40
N PRO A 240 12.37 -7.26 1.91
CA PRO A 240 12.49 -5.93 1.32
C PRO A 240 13.95 -5.47 1.20
N TYR A 241 14.34 -4.97 0.03
CA TYR A 241 15.64 -4.32 -0.15
C TYR A 241 15.44 -2.81 -0.33
N LEU A 242 15.66 -2.01 0.71
CA LEU A 242 15.34 -0.56 0.70
C LEU A 242 16.60 0.30 0.80
N PRO A 243 17.36 0.50 -0.31
CA PRO A 243 18.62 1.25 -0.26
C PRO A 243 18.43 2.75 -0.01
N CYS A 244 17.25 3.31 -0.31
CA CYS A 244 16.96 4.73 -0.17
C CYS A 244 16.00 4.97 1.00
N LYS A 245 16.46 5.66 2.06
CA LYS A 245 15.61 6.03 3.22
C LYS A 245 14.36 6.80 2.80
N ASP A 246 14.52 7.71 1.85
CA ASP A 246 13.43 8.51 1.30
C ASP A 246 12.33 7.69 0.62
N SER A 247 12.51 6.40 0.34
CA SER A 247 11.42 5.59 -0.21
C SER A 247 10.37 5.19 0.83
N TYR A 248 10.76 5.05 2.11
CA TYR A 248 9.91 4.47 3.15
C TYR A 248 9.78 5.30 4.43
N GLN A 249 10.60 6.34 4.63
CA GLN A 249 10.48 7.24 5.80
C GLN A 249 9.33 8.23 5.64
#